data_AF-A0A5M4D8D5-F1
#
_entry.id   AF-A0A5M4D8D5-F1
#
_cell.length_a   1.000
_cell.length_b   1.000
_cell.length_c   1.000
_cell.angle_alpha   90.00
_cell.angle_beta   90.00
_cell.angle_gamma   90.00
#
_symmetry.space_group_name_H-M   'P 1'
#
loop_
_entity.id
_entity.type
_entity.pdbx_description
1 polymer ?
#
loop_
_entity_poly.entity_id
_entity_poly.type
_entity_poly.pdbx_seq_one_letter_code
_entity_poly.pdbx_strand_id
1 'polypeptide(L)'
;MKNFNVILGAAVMSCLLPGCMYRPGGAMMSLDRFTYESTVYEPKTLTLIDTRTSEVLWTMEVPVGQRVTVEFYENKSKGYADYPDVMRWEVQKADALDSVLRSQISVPDRWSRRLDMTLREVPEFYPGAEASATP
;
A
#
# COMPACT_ATOMS: atom_id res chain seq x y z
N MET A 1 -11.15 -16.33 -60.06
CA MET A 1 -9.84 -16.64 -59.44
C MET A 1 -9.32 -15.34 -58.84
N LYS A 2 -9.10 -15.12 -57.54
CA LYS A 2 -9.05 -15.95 -56.32
C LYS A 2 -9.61 -15.10 -55.16
N ASN A 3 -10.31 -15.74 -54.24
CA ASN A 3 -10.75 -15.18 -52.97
C ASN A 3 -9.53 -15.00 -52.05
N PHE A 4 -9.46 -13.93 -51.27
CA PHE A 4 -8.57 -13.87 -50.11
C PHE A 4 -9.25 -13.15 -48.95
N ASN A 5 -9.83 -13.96 -48.06
CA ASN A 5 -10.17 -13.55 -46.69
C ASN A 5 -8.87 -13.30 -45.93
N VAL A 6 -8.75 -12.16 -45.26
CA VAL A 6 -7.82 -11.97 -44.16
C VAL A 6 -8.63 -11.53 -42.94
N ILE A 7 -8.89 -12.50 -42.07
CA ILE A 7 -9.31 -12.30 -40.69
C ILE A 7 -8.03 -12.42 -39.86
N LEU A 8 -7.56 -11.32 -39.24
CA LEU A 8 -6.55 -11.34 -38.16
C LEU A 8 -6.34 -9.90 -37.67
N GLY A 9 -6.52 -9.49 -36.42
CA GLY A 9 -7.08 -10.08 -35.22
C GLY A 9 -7.28 -8.90 -34.26
N ALA A 10 -8.47 -8.75 -33.68
CA ALA A 10 -8.71 -7.75 -32.66
C ALA A 10 -7.95 -8.18 -31.39
N ALA A 11 -6.75 -7.62 -31.18
CA ALA A 11 -6.07 -7.73 -29.90
C ALA A 11 -6.93 -6.96 -28.88
N VAL A 12 -7.70 -7.71 -28.10
CA VAL A 12 -8.42 -7.22 -26.93
C VAL A 12 -7.37 -6.68 -25.97
N MET A 13 -7.17 -5.36 -25.99
CA MET A 13 -6.43 -4.60 -25.00
C MET A 13 -7.20 -4.69 -23.68
N SER A 14 -7.09 -5.84 -23.01
CA SER A 14 -7.84 -6.14 -21.79
C SER A 14 -7.32 -5.29 -20.63
N CYS A 15 -8.14 -4.30 -20.27
CA CYS A 15 -8.26 -3.63 -18.96
C CYS A 15 -7.03 -3.66 -18.04
N LEU A 16 -6.11 -2.73 -18.25
CA LEU A 16 -5.29 -2.16 -17.17
C LEU A 16 -6.15 -1.16 -16.39
N LEU A 17 -7.15 -1.65 -15.64
CA LEU A 17 -7.79 -0.79 -14.65
C LEU A 17 -6.79 -0.62 -13.49
N PRO A 18 -6.38 0.61 -13.13
CA PRO A 18 -5.36 0.86 -12.10
C PRO A 18 -5.78 0.39 -10.68
N GLY A 19 -6.99 -0.17 -10.55
CA GLY A 19 -7.58 -0.54 -9.26
C GLY A 19 -7.24 -1.94 -8.73
N CYS A 20 -6.50 -2.77 -9.47
CA CYS A 20 -6.12 -4.10 -8.98
C CYS A 20 -4.76 -4.12 -8.25
N MET A 21 -4.00 -3.03 -8.25
CA MET A 21 -2.59 -3.04 -7.84
C MET A 21 -2.34 -2.75 -6.35
N TYR A 22 -3.39 -2.43 -5.58
CA TYR A 22 -3.30 -1.96 -4.19
C TYR A 22 -4.07 -2.83 -3.20
N ARG A 23 -4.28 -4.10 -3.52
CA ARG A 23 -4.90 -5.09 -2.63
C ARG A 23 -3.84 -5.92 -1.91
N PRO A 24 -4.14 -6.54 -0.75
CA PRO A 24 -3.32 -7.61 -0.20
C PRO A 24 -3.04 -8.68 -1.28
N GLY A 25 -1.76 -9.02 -1.50
CA GLY A 25 -1.31 -9.84 -2.65
C GLY A 25 -0.71 -9.02 -3.83
N GLY A 26 -0.91 -7.70 -3.84
CA GLY A 26 -0.25 -6.77 -4.74
C GLY A 26 -0.61 -6.93 -6.22
N ALA A 27 0.21 -6.32 -7.08
CA ALA A 27 0.03 -6.34 -8.54
C ALA A 27 0.59 -7.61 -9.21
N MET A 28 0.94 -8.65 -8.45
CA MET A 28 1.73 -9.80 -8.93
C MET A 28 3.06 -9.39 -9.61
N MET A 29 3.63 -8.27 -9.19
CA MET A 29 4.91 -7.74 -9.66
C MET A 29 5.84 -7.49 -8.47
N SER A 30 7.15 -7.58 -8.70
CA SER A 30 8.17 -7.30 -7.68
C SER A 30 8.36 -5.79 -7.47
N LEU A 31 7.37 -5.16 -6.84
CA LEU A 31 7.44 -3.77 -6.39
C LEU A 31 7.86 -3.72 -4.91
N ASP A 32 8.58 -2.67 -4.51
CA ASP A 32 8.86 -2.37 -3.09
C ASP A 32 7.60 -1.72 -2.45
N ARG A 33 6.49 -2.46 -2.49
CA ARG A 33 5.14 -2.02 -2.12
C ARG A 33 4.49 -3.05 -1.19
N PHE A 34 3.91 -2.55 -0.11
CA PHE A 34 3.28 -3.37 0.93
C PHE A 34 1.91 -2.79 1.27
N THR A 35 0.90 -3.65 1.36
CA THR A 35 -0.45 -3.27 1.75
C THR A 35 -0.86 -4.06 2.97
N TYR A 36 -1.28 -3.36 4.02
CA TYR A 36 -1.74 -3.94 5.28
C TYR A 36 -3.18 -3.51 5.53
N GLU A 37 -4.06 -4.48 5.76
CA GLU A 37 -5.46 -4.26 6.09
C GLU A 37 -5.69 -4.55 7.57
N SER A 38 -6.38 -3.66 8.27
CA SER A 38 -6.81 -3.86 9.66
C SER A 38 -8.25 -4.36 9.71
N THR A 39 -8.45 -5.52 10.32
CA THR A 39 -9.77 -6.06 10.63
C THR A 39 -10.03 -5.96 12.13
N VAL A 40 -11.27 -6.18 12.58
CA VAL A 40 -11.66 -6.14 14.00
C VAL A 40 -10.81 -7.08 14.87
N TYR A 41 -10.41 -8.23 14.31
CA TYR A 41 -9.62 -9.26 14.98
C TYR A 41 -8.14 -9.25 14.59
N GLU A 42 -7.74 -8.35 13.71
CA GLU A 42 -6.34 -8.15 13.34
C GLU A 42 -6.03 -6.66 13.13
N PRO A 43 -6.21 -5.82 14.15
CA PRO A 43 -5.82 -4.42 14.09
C PRO A 43 -4.30 -4.31 14.05
N LYS A 44 -3.77 -3.52 13.11
CA LYS A 44 -2.33 -3.44 12.82
C LYS A 44 -1.77 -2.05 13.11
N THR A 45 -0.57 -2.03 13.67
CA THR A 45 0.29 -0.85 13.73
C THR A 45 1.52 -1.10 12.89
N LEU A 46 1.90 -0.12 12.08
CA LEU A 46 3.10 -0.16 11.26
C LEU A 46 4.13 0.84 11.80
N THR A 47 5.40 0.44 11.79
CA THR A 47 6.52 1.28 12.23
C THR A 47 7.70 1.12 11.26
N LEU A 48 8.17 2.24 10.71
CA LEU A 48 9.38 2.31 9.90
C LEU A 48 10.57 2.70 10.77
N ILE A 49 11.64 1.91 10.69
CA ILE A 49 12.86 2.10 11.48
C ILE A 49 14.06 2.24 10.55
N ASP A 50 14.93 3.21 10.83
CA ASP A 50 16.29 3.25 10.30
C ASP A 50 17.14 2.23 11.08
N THR A 51 17.62 1.21 10.39
CA THR A 51 18.41 0.13 11.01
C THR A 51 19.85 0.53 11.33
N ARG A 52 20.36 1.62 10.74
CA ARG A 52 21.70 2.15 11.03
C ARG A 52 21.75 2.82 12.40
N THR A 53 20.68 3.52 12.76
CA THR A 53 20.59 4.35 13.98
C THR A 53 19.59 3.80 15.00
N SER A 54 18.76 2.84 14.63
CA SER A 54 17.58 2.38 15.39
C SER A 54 16.52 3.45 15.61
N GLU A 55 16.54 4.53 14.82
CA GLU A 55 15.58 5.62 14.90
C GLU A 55 14.23 5.22 14.28
N VAL A 56 13.14 5.56 14.96
CA VAL A 56 11.78 5.44 14.42
C VAL A 56 11.51 6.63 13.52
N LEU A 57 11.32 6.37 12.22
CA LEU A 57 11.08 7.41 11.21
C LEU A 57 9.60 7.72 11.04
N TRP A 58 8.74 6.72 11.24
CA TRP A 58 7.31 6.83 11.00
C TRP A 58 6.56 5.71 11.72
N THR A 59 5.40 6.04 12.30
CA THR A 59 4.49 5.07 12.89
C THR A 59 3.06 5.41 12.50
N MET A 60 2.25 4.40 12.22
CA MET A 60 0.83 4.56 11.93
C MET A 60 0.02 3.39 12.46
N GLU A 61 -1.05 3.72 13.18
CA GLU A 61 -2.13 2.78 13.43
C GLU A 61 -3.05 2.74 12.21
N VAL A 62 -3.31 1.55 11.68
CA VAL A 62 -4.19 1.37 10.54
C VAL A 62 -5.61 1.19 11.08
N PRO A 63 -6.54 2.11 10.81
CA PRO A 63 -7.90 2.01 11.36
C PRO A 63 -8.58 0.71 10.93
N VAL A 64 -9.40 0.13 11.81
CA VAL A 64 -10.21 -1.04 11.48
C VAL A 64 -11.09 -0.76 10.26
N GLY A 65 -11.25 -1.75 9.37
CA GLY A 65 -11.99 -1.63 8.11
C GLY A 65 -11.28 -0.79 7.04
N GLN A 66 -10.05 -0.37 7.32
CA GLN A 66 -9.20 0.35 6.40
C GLN A 66 -7.91 -0.44 6.14
N ARG A 67 -7.24 -0.04 5.07
CA ARG A 67 -5.92 -0.53 4.71
C ARG A 67 -4.98 0.65 4.52
N VAL A 68 -3.70 0.40 4.75
CA VAL A 68 -2.63 1.32 4.35
C VAL A 68 -1.80 0.63 3.27
N THR A 69 -1.45 1.38 2.24
CA THR A 69 -0.43 0.97 1.27
C THR A 69 0.79 1.84 1.47
N VAL A 70 1.95 1.21 1.55
CA VAL A 70 3.28 1.83 1.58
C VAL A 70 4.02 1.43 0.32
N GLU A 71 4.70 2.36 -0.33
CA GLU A 71 5.59 2.08 -1.45
C GLU A 71 6.86 2.91 -1.36
N PHE A 72 7.99 2.27 -1.63
CA PHE A 72 9.29 2.92 -1.62
C PHE A 72 9.77 3.18 -3.05
N TYR A 73 10.30 4.38 -3.25
CA TYR A 73 10.84 4.83 -4.53
C TYR A 73 12.32 5.15 -4.37
N GLU A 74 13.14 4.38 -5.07
CA GLU A 74 14.60 4.49 -5.01
C GLU A 74 15.10 5.82 -5.61
N ASN A 75 16.03 6.48 -4.91
CA ASN A 75 16.73 7.69 -5.37
C ASN A 75 15.77 8.82 -5.81
N LYS A 76 14.62 8.97 -5.14
CA LYS A 76 13.63 10.02 -5.42
C LYS A 76 13.67 11.20 -4.45
N SER A 77 14.42 11.09 -3.36
CA SER A 77 14.59 12.17 -2.40
C SER A 77 15.48 13.25 -3.01
N LYS A 78 15.11 14.53 -2.85
CA LYS A 78 15.92 15.65 -3.32
C LYS A 78 16.64 16.27 -2.13
N GLY A 79 17.97 16.22 -2.12
CA GLY A 79 18.79 16.99 -1.17
C GLY A 79 19.13 16.31 0.16
N TYR A 80 18.82 15.03 0.35
CA TYR A 80 19.15 14.29 1.56
C TYR A 80 20.07 13.10 1.23
N ALA A 81 21.38 13.25 1.43
CA ALA A 81 22.35 12.20 1.11
C ALA A 81 22.13 10.93 1.96
N ASP A 82 21.80 11.10 3.25
CA ASP A 82 21.55 9.97 4.18
C ASP A 82 20.16 9.34 4.01
N TYR A 83 19.26 10.01 3.27
CA TYR A 83 17.89 9.61 3.02
C TYR A 83 17.55 9.71 1.52
N PRO A 84 18.19 8.90 0.67
CA PRO A 84 18.11 9.02 -0.79
C PRO A 84 16.75 8.57 -1.36
N ASP A 85 16.03 7.72 -0.64
CA ASP A 85 14.77 7.12 -1.09
C ASP A 85 13.56 7.91 -0.57
N VAL A 86 12.39 7.66 -1.16
CA VAL A 86 11.12 8.23 -0.69
C VAL A 86 10.15 7.10 -0.38
N MET A 87 9.62 7.10 0.84
CA MET A 87 8.44 6.31 1.18
C MET A 87 7.19 7.14 0.87
N ARG A 88 6.22 6.56 0.17
CA ARG A 88 4.87 7.12 0.04
C ARG A 88 3.86 6.20 0.66
N TRP A 89 2.79 6.77 1.23
CA TRP A 89 1.70 5.98 1.77
C TRP A 89 0.34 6.68 1.65
N GLU A 90 -0.71 5.88 1.80
CA GLU A 90 -2.09 6.34 1.90
C GLU A 90 -2.93 5.35 2.71
N VAL A 91 -3.84 5.87 3.53
CA VAL A 91 -4.87 5.07 4.20
C VAL A 91 -6.16 5.14 3.39
N GLN A 92 -6.81 3.99 3.23
CA GLN A 92 -7.99 3.85 2.39
C GLN A 92 -8.99 2.89 3.01
N LYS A 93 -10.24 2.97 2.56
CA LYS A 93 -11.19 1.86 2.78
C LYS A 93 -10.62 0.55 2.24
N ALA A 94 -10.85 -0.55 2.94
CA ALA A 94 -10.31 -1.86 2.57
C ALA A 94 -10.71 -2.29 1.14
N ASP A 95 -11.93 -1.93 0.72
CA ASP A 95 -12.52 -2.27 -0.57
C ASP A 95 -12.21 -1.29 -1.71
N ALA A 96 -11.51 -0.19 -1.42
CA ALA A 96 -11.14 0.81 -2.43
C ALA A 96 -10.37 0.15 -3.59
N LEU A 97 -10.69 0.54 -4.81
CA LEU A 97 -10.06 -0.01 -6.00
C LEU A 97 -8.80 0.78 -6.33
N ASP A 98 -8.89 2.09 -6.48
CA ASP A 98 -7.78 2.96 -6.82
C ASP A 98 -7.07 3.54 -5.59
N SER A 99 -5.78 3.84 -5.77
CA SER A 99 -5.02 4.61 -4.78
C SER A 99 -4.01 5.52 -5.42
N VAL A 100 -4.00 6.77 -4.97
CA VAL A 100 -2.88 7.68 -5.14
C VAL A 100 -2.22 7.82 -3.78
N LEU A 101 -0.92 7.49 -3.69
CA LEU A 101 -0.15 7.65 -2.46
C LEU A 101 0.25 9.12 -2.31
N ARG A 102 -0.46 9.87 -1.45
CA ARG A 102 -0.32 11.32 -1.34
C ARG A 102 0.68 11.73 -0.27
N SER A 103 0.78 10.94 0.79
CA SER A 103 1.71 11.20 1.88
C SER A 103 3.10 10.70 1.51
N GLN A 104 4.14 11.43 1.88
CA GLN A 104 5.52 11.02 1.57
C GLN A 104 6.54 11.54 2.60
N ILE A 105 7.62 10.77 2.79
CA ILE A 105 8.81 11.16 3.57
C ILE A 105 10.08 10.63 2.91
N SER A 106 11.20 11.33 3.09
CA SER A 106 12.52 10.82 2.72
C SER A 106 12.95 9.74 3.72
N VAL A 107 13.53 8.65 3.22
CA VAL A 107 13.93 7.49 4.01
C VAL A 107 15.31 6.99 3.59
N PRO A 108 16.01 6.21 4.44
CA PRO A 108 17.25 5.56 4.06
C PRO A 108 17.03 4.61 2.88
N ASP A 109 18.14 4.17 2.28
CA ASP A 109 18.13 3.17 1.22
C ASP A 109 17.46 1.86 1.68
N ARG A 110 17.12 1.00 0.71
CA ARG A 110 16.39 -0.25 0.94
C ARG A 110 17.05 -1.23 1.93
N TRP A 111 18.36 -1.16 2.11
CA TRP A 111 19.12 -2.03 3.01
C TRP A 111 19.24 -1.47 4.42
N SER A 112 18.95 -0.18 4.57
CA SER A 112 19.07 0.56 5.82
C SER A 112 17.73 0.81 6.51
N ARG A 113 16.62 0.25 6.01
CA ARG A 113 15.28 0.42 6.57
C ARG A 113 14.59 -0.90 6.88
N ARG A 114 13.76 -0.91 7.92
CA ARG A 114 12.88 -2.04 8.26
C ARG A 114 11.47 -1.55 8.54
N LEU A 115 10.47 -2.16 7.92
CA LEU A 115 9.05 -1.91 8.18
C LEU A 115 8.50 -3.03 9.06
N ASP A 116 8.26 -2.71 10.33
CA ASP A 116 7.71 -3.63 11.31
C ASP A 116 6.18 -3.48 11.36
N MET A 117 5.49 -4.61 11.53
CA MET A 117 4.04 -4.67 11.70
C MET A 117 3.74 -5.42 13.00
N THR A 118 2.92 -4.80 13.86
CA THR A 118 2.49 -5.39 15.13
C THR A 118 0.96 -5.46 15.18
N LEU A 119 0.46 -6.46 15.89
CA LEU A 119 -0.96 -6.60 16.19
C LEU A 119 -1.29 -5.83 17.46
N ARG A 120 -2.37 -5.03 17.42
CA ARG A 120 -2.95 -4.38 18.59
C ARG A 120 -3.91 -5.34 19.32
N GLU A 121 -4.39 -4.92 20.49
CA GLU A 121 -5.34 -5.69 21.29
C GLU A 121 -6.66 -5.93 20.53
N VAL A 122 -7.27 -7.10 20.73
CA VAL A 122 -8.48 -7.54 20.02
C VAL A 122 -9.62 -7.83 21.00
N PRO A 123 -10.89 -7.57 20.63
CA PRO A 123 -11.32 -6.92 19.38
C PRO A 123 -11.20 -5.39 19.46
N GLU A 124 -10.86 -4.77 18.33
CA GLU A 124 -10.92 -3.31 18.20
C GLU A 124 -12.20 -2.88 17.47
N PHE A 125 -12.91 -1.91 18.03
CA PHE A 125 -14.19 -1.49 17.51
C PHE A 125 -14.04 -0.80 16.15
N TYR A 126 -14.89 -1.16 15.18
CA TYR A 126 -15.00 -0.42 13.93
C TYR A 126 -15.84 0.83 14.17
N PRO A 127 -15.30 2.06 13.96
CA PRO A 127 -16.05 3.29 14.22
C PRO A 127 -17.34 3.41 13.39
N GLY A 128 -17.46 2.70 12.26
CA GLY A 128 -18.67 2.68 11.44
C GLY A 128 -19.73 1.66 11.87
N ALA A 129 -19.51 0.88 12.92
CA ALA A 129 -20.48 -0.10 13.44
C ALA A 129 -21.46 0.50 14.47
N GLU A 130 -21.16 1.67 15.02
CA GLU A 130 -21.98 2.30 16.08
C GLU A 130 -23.27 2.97 15.55
N ALA A 131 -23.45 3.11 14.23
CA ALA A 131 -24.56 3.88 13.65
C ALA A 131 -25.88 3.08 13.43
N SER A 132 -25.94 1.78 13.76
CA SER A 132 -27.15 0.97 13.55
C SER A 132 -27.76 0.37 14.82
N ALA A 133 -27.28 0.76 16.00
CA ALA A 133 -27.88 0.36 17.27
C ALA A 133 -28.92 1.39 17.74
N THR A 134 -30.05 1.46 17.04
CA THR A 134 -31.27 2.08 17.58
C THR A 134 -32.21 0.95 17.99
N PRO A 135 -32.67 0.90 19.26
CA PRO A 135 -33.60 -0.12 19.76
C PRO A 135 -34.98 -0.06 19.08
#